data_AF-A0A8T3WQK2-F1
#
_entry.id   AF-A0A8T3WQK2-F1
#
_cell.length_a   1.000
_cell.length_b   1.000
_cell.length_c   1.000
_cell.angle_alpha   90.00
_cell.angle_beta   90.00
_cell.angle_gamma   90.00
#
_symmetry.space_group_name_H-M   'P 1'
#
loop_
_entity.id
_entity.type
_entity.pdbx_description
1 polymer ?
#
loop_
_entity_poly.entity_id
_entity_poly.type
_entity_poly.pdbx_seq_one_letter_code
_entity_poly.pdbx_strand_id
1 'polypeptide(L)'
;MNIKFEVIDKTRRRLRMTDWNWEHIIRRHPEISSEKEKIIETLENPDKIKGSIKDENAKFYYKYYKHRNFPNKFMMVLGKYLNGEGFIISAHFVPRII
;
A
#
# COMPACT_ATOMS: atom_id res chain seq x y z
N MET A 1 -3.62 19.33 4.84
CA MET A 1 -3.91 18.06 4.12
C MET A 1 -4.74 17.20 5.04
N ASN A 2 -5.90 16.72 4.59
CA ASN A 2 -6.75 15.85 5.40
C ASN A 2 -6.23 14.41 5.32
N ILE A 3 -6.22 13.75 6.48
CA ILE A 3 -5.85 12.35 6.61
C ILE A 3 -7.11 11.52 6.38
N LYS A 4 -7.08 10.66 5.36
CA LYS A 4 -8.17 9.74 5.04
C LYS A 4 -8.21 8.56 5.99
N PHE A 5 -7.03 8.01 6.30
CA PHE A 5 -6.83 6.98 7.32
C PHE A 5 -5.36 6.86 7.70
N GLU A 6 -5.11 6.24 8.84
CA GLU A 6 -3.78 5.84 9.28
C GLU A 6 -3.78 4.35 9.62
N VAL A 7 -2.60 3.73 9.54
CA VAL A 7 -2.40 2.32 9.85
C VAL A 7 -1.01 2.12 10.43
N ILE A 8 -0.89 1.18 11.38
CA ILE A 8 0.41 0.73 11.87
C ILE A 8 0.82 -0.49 11.05
N ASP A 9 1.95 -0.39 10.36
CA ASP A 9 2.44 -1.51 9.56
C ASP A 9 2.97 -2.67 10.43
N LYS A 10 3.28 -3.79 9.77
CA LYS A 10 3.88 -4.96 10.40
C LYS A 10 5.18 -4.68 11.18
N THR A 11 5.90 -3.62 10.81
CA THR A 11 7.14 -3.18 11.45
C THR A 11 6.93 -2.16 12.57
N ARG A 12 5.67 -1.97 13.01
CA ARG A 12 5.24 -1.03 14.06
C ARG A 12 5.51 0.44 13.72
N ARG A 13 5.52 0.79 12.44
CA ARG A 13 5.64 2.18 11.99
C ARG A 13 4.30 2.68 11.47
N ARG A 14 4.00 3.96 11.73
CA ARG A 14 2.76 4.60 11.30
C ARG A 14 2.86 5.00 9.83
N LEU A 15 1.85 4.64 9.04
CA LEU A 15 1.66 5.09 7.67
C LEU A 15 0.34 5.88 7.58
N ARG A 16 0.38 7.01 6.88
CA ARG A 16 -0.77 7.89 6.66
C ARG A 16 -1.18 7.86 5.19
N MET A 17 -2.47 7.73 4.96
CA MET A 17 -3.10 8.04 3.68
C MET A 17 -3.73 9.41 3.77
N THR A 18 -3.32 10.32 2.89
CA THR A 18 -4.00 11.62 2.73
C THR A 18 -5.06 11.52 1.65
N ASP A 19 -6.06 12.40 1.67
CA ASP A 19 -7.06 12.43 0.60
C ASP A 19 -6.42 12.70 -0.77
N TRP A 20 -5.41 13.56 -0.84
CA TRP A 20 -4.67 13.83 -2.08
C TRP A 20 -3.95 12.58 -2.62
N ASN A 21 -3.25 11.82 -1.76
CA ASN A 21 -2.61 10.57 -2.18
C ASN A 21 -3.66 9.54 -2.61
N TRP A 22 -4.78 9.45 -1.88
CA TRP A 22 -5.86 8.54 -2.22
C TRP A 22 -6.43 8.85 -3.60
N GLU A 23 -6.77 10.11 -3.87
CA GLU A 23 -7.26 10.57 -5.17
C GLU A 23 -6.27 10.29 -6.30
N HIS A 24 -4.99 10.57 -6.07
CA HIS A 24 -3.93 10.28 -7.03
C HIS A 24 -3.81 8.78 -7.35
N ILE A 25 -3.94 7.94 -6.32
CA ILE A 25 -3.88 6.48 -6.43
C ILE A 25 -5.09 5.95 -7.21
N ILE A 26 -6.32 6.31 -6.83
CA ILE A 26 -7.54 5.82 -7.51
C ILE A 26 -7.65 6.33 -8.94
N ARG A 27 -7.08 7.50 -9.28
CA ARG A 27 -7.10 8.01 -10.66
C ARG A 27 -6.22 7.19 -11.60
N ARG A 28 -5.15 6.58 -11.08
CA ARG A 28 -4.25 5.69 -11.84
C ARG A 28 -4.69 4.23 -11.80
N HIS A 29 -5.33 3.83 -10.71
CA HIS A 29 -5.73 2.47 -10.43
C HIS A 29 -7.16 2.47 -9.85
N PRO A 30 -8.21 2.65 -10.67
CA PRO A 30 -9.59 2.75 -10.21
C PRO A 30 -10.06 1.52 -9.41
N GLU A 31 -9.45 0.37 -9.64
CA GLU A 31 -9.78 -0.91 -9.03
C GLU A 31 -9.57 -0.97 -7.50
N ILE A 32 -8.86 0.00 -6.90
CA ILE A 32 -8.66 0.08 -5.45
C ILE A 32 -9.59 1.04 -4.73
N SER A 33 -10.47 1.76 -5.46
CA SER A 33 -11.39 2.74 -4.86
C SER A 33 -12.30 2.13 -3.78
N SER A 34 -12.58 0.83 -3.86
CA SER A 34 -13.36 0.04 -2.90
C SER A 34 -12.51 -0.95 -2.08
N GLU A 35 -11.18 -0.85 -2.11
CA GLU A 35 -10.27 -1.85 -1.56
C GLU A 35 -9.41 -1.31 -0.40
N LYS A 36 -9.93 -0.29 0.30
CA LYS A 36 -9.27 0.35 1.45
C LYS A 36 -8.87 -0.68 2.51
N GLU A 37 -9.78 -1.61 2.83
CA GLU A 37 -9.58 -2.64 3.85
C GLU A 37 -8.43 -3.58 3.45
N LYS A 38 -8.32 -3.93 2.17
CA LYS A 38 -7.20 -4.75 1.68
C LYS A 38 -5.87 -4.01 1.75
N ILE A 39 -5.85 -2.70 1.52
CA ILE A 39 -4.64 -1.89 1.69
C ILE A 39 -4.18 -1.91 3.15
N ILE A 40 -5.11 -1.68 4.09
CA ILE A 40 -4.83 -1.74 5.53
C ILE A 40 -4.31 -3.13 5.92
N GLU A 41 -5.02 -4.18 5.52
CA GLU A 41 -4.64 -5.56 5.81
C GLU A 41 -3.26 -5.93 5.24
N THR A 42 -2.95 -5.44 4.03
CA THR A 42 -1.64 -5.65 3.39
C THR A 42 -0.51 -4.97 4.18
N LEU A 43 -0.77 -3.83 4.81
CA LEU A 43 0.22 -3.12 5.63
C LEU A 43 0.39 -3.77 7.02
N GLU A 44 -0.69 -4.19 7.64
CA GLU A 44 -0.69 -4.83 8.97
C GLU A 44 -0.14 -6.26 8.92
N ASN A 45 -0.55 -7.03 7.92
CA ASN A 45 -0.25 -8.46 7.79
C ASN A 45 0.15 -8.84 6.35
N PRO A 46 1.29 -8.31 5.85
CA PRO A 46 1.83 -8.65 4.52
C PRO A 46 2.34 -10.10 4.48
N ASP A 47 2.25 -10.71 3.31
CA ASP A 47 2.96 -11.96 3.01
C ASP A 47 4.44 -11.71 2.73
N LYS A 48 4.77 -10.54 2.17
CA LYS A 48 6.15 -10.14 1.88
C LYS A 48 6.36 -8.64 1.99
N ILE A 49 7.52 -8.26 2.54
CA ILE A 49 8.01 -6.88 2.56
C ILE A 49 9.32 -6.83 1.78
N LYS A 50 9.45 -5.89 0.84
CA LYS A 50 10.70 -5.63 0.09
C LYS A 50 11.10 -4.17 0.25
N GLY A 51 12.40 -3.91 0.46
CA GLY A 51 12.92 -2.56 0.31
C GLY A 51 12.92 -2.12 -1.16
N SER A 52 12.78 -0.83 -1.40
CA SER A 52 12.99 -0.26 -2.74
C SER A 52 14.47 -0.07 -3.00
N ILE A 53 14.94 -0.54 -4.16
CA ILE A 53 16.34 -0.33 -4.61
C ILE A 53 16.60 1.16 -4.90
N LYS A 54 15.56 1.90 -5.33
CA LYS A 54 15.68 3.32 -5.71
C LYS A 54 15.60 4.28 -4.52
N ASP A 55 15.05 3.83 -3.40
CA ASP A 55 14.76 4.67 -2.25
C ASP A 55 14.78 3.82 -0.98
N GLU A 56 15.85 3.92 -0.20
CA GLU A 56 16.02 3.17 1.05
C GLU A 56 14.91 3.42 2.08
N ASN A 57 14.23 4.56 1.96
CA ASN A 57 13.14 4.96 2.81
C ASN A 57 11.78 4.41 2.34
N ALA A 58 11.74 3.74 1.19
CA ALA A 58 10.53 3.17 0.63
C ALA A 58 10.51 1.64 0.76
N LYS A 59 9.34 1.11 1.11
CA LYS A 59 9.07 -0.31 1.25
C LYS A 59 7.83 -0.71 0.48
N PHE A 60 7.92 -1.84 -0.18
CA PHE A 60 6.81 -2.52 -0.85
C PHE A 60 6.25 -3.60 0.06
N TYR A 61 4.95 -3.59 0.26
CA TYR A 61 4.18 -4.58 0.98
C TYR A 61 3.36 -5.38 -0.02
N TYR A 62 3.37 -6.69 0.08
CA TYR A 62 2.61 -7.58 -0.80
C TYR A 62 1.73 -8.50 0.02
N LYS A 63 0.47 -8.66 -0.42
CA LYS A 63 -0.45 -9.67 0.11
C LYS A 63 -1.25 -10.34 -0.99
N TYR A 64 -1.35 -11.66 -0.93
CA TYR A 64 -2.03 -12.49 -1.91
C TYR A 64 -3.52 -12.68 -1.57
N TYR A 65 -4.38 -12.43 -2.55
CA TYR A 65 -5.82 -12.56 -2.46
C TYR A 65 -6.32 -13.63 -3.44
N LYS A 66 -6.57 -14.83 -2.91
CA LYS A 66 -6.98 -16.02 -3.67
C LYS A 66 -8.26 -15.84 -4.49
N HIS A 67 -9.25 -15.13 -3.95
CA HIS A 67 -10.62 -15.06 -4.49
C HIS A 67 -10.86 -13.86 -5.42
N ARG A 68 -9.83 -13.30 -6.07
CA ARG A 68 -10.05 -12.31 -7.12
C ARG A 68 -10.25 -12.99 -8.47
N ASN A 69 -11.27 -12.53 -9.19
CA ASN A 69 -11.59 -12.97 -10.56
C ASN A 69 -10.61 -12.45 -11.63
N PHE A 70 -9.63 -11.64 -11.23
CA PHE A 70 -8.63 -11.03 -12.10
C PHE A 70 -7.26 -11.69 -11.93
N PRO A 71 -6.39 -11.67 -12.96
CA PRO A 71 -5.04 -12.24 -12.89
C PRO A 71 -4.17 -11.56 -11.83
N ASN A 72 -4.48 -10.32 -11.45
CA ASN A 72 -3.75 -9.56 -10.46
C ASN A 72 -4.21 -9.94 -9.05
N LYS A 73 -3.51 -10.92 -8.47
CA LYS A 73 -3.86 -11.53 -7.18
C LYS A 73 -3.11 -10.93 -5.99
N PHE A 74 -2.07 -10.14 -6.20
CA PHE A 74 -1.35 -9.51 -5.10
C PHE A 74 -1.79 -8.06 -4.96
N MET A 75 -2.23 -7.63 -3.78
CA MET A 75 -2.21 -6.22 -3.43
C MET A 75 -0.77 -5.83 -3.17
N MET A 76 -0.28 -4.81 -3.89
CA MET A 76 0.99 -4.16 -3.61
C MET A 76 0.72 -2.79 -3.01
N VAL A 77 1.38 -2.46 -1.91
CA VAL A 77 1.32 -1.13 -1.29
C VAL A 77 2.75 -0.59 -1.13
N LEU A 78 2.98 0.63 -1.61
CA LEU A 78 4.25 1.35 -1.44
C LEU A 78 4.12 2.35 -0.30
N GLY A 79 4.82 2.08 0.81
CA GLY A 79 4.97 2.98 1.94
C GLY A 79 6.34 3.67 1.91
N LYS A 80 6.40 4.96 2.18
CA LYS A 80 7.65 5.74 2.32
C LYS A 80 7.73 6.35 3.71
N TYR A 81 8.89 6.26 4.36
CA TYR A 81 9.14 6.76 5.71
C TYR A 81 10.16 7.89 5.65
N LEU A 82 9.78 9.11 6.03
CA LEU A 82 10.66 10.26 6.03
C LEU A 82 10.51 11.01 7.35
N ASN A 83 11.63 11.31 8.02
CA ASN A 83 11.66 12.14 9.24
C ASN A 83 10.71 11.65 10.36
N GLY A 84 10.58 10.33 10.52
CA GLY A 84 9.68 9.73 11.53
C GLY A 84 8.21 9.64 11.09
N GLU A 85 7.86 10.19 9.92
CA GLU A 85 6.53 10.10 9.34
C GLU A 85 6.47 9.06 8.23
N GLY A 86 5.36 8.35 8.11
CA GLY A 86 5.13 7.39 7.04
C GLY A 86 3.95 7.80 6.16
N PHE A 87 4.11 7.63 4.85
CA PHE A 87 3.09 7.94 3.85
C PHE A 87 2.87 6.77 2.90
N ILE A 88 1.61 6.52 2.56
CA ILE A 88 1.26 5.58 1.50
C ILE A 88 1.33 6.33 0.18
N ILE A 89 2.22 5.91 -0.71
CA ILE A 89 2.53 6.59 -1.98
C ILE A 89 1.76 5.96 -3.14
N SER A 90 1.58 4.64 -3.12
CA SER A 90 0.83 3.90 -4.13
C SER A 90 0.24 2.64 -3.56
N ALA A 91 -0.88 2.21 -4.12
CA ALA A 91 -1.41 0.86 -3.95
C ALA A 91 -2.02 0.42 -5.29
N HIS A 92 -1.95 -0.86 -5.62
CA HIS A 92 -2.69 -1.47 -6.74
C HIS A 92 -2.47 -2.98 -6.75
N PHE A 93 -3.23 -3.67 -7.60
CA PHE A 93 -3.04 -5.11 -7.77
C PHE A 93 -2.01 -5.44 -8.85
N VAL A 94 -1.15 -6.41 -8.56
CA VAL A 94 -0.14 -6.94 -9.47
C VAL A 94 -0.27 -8.47 -9.60
N PRO A 95 0.13 -9.07 -10.73
CA PRO A 95 0.02 -10.52 -10.95
C PRO A 95 1.07 -11.32 -10.16
N ARG A 96 2.19 -10.69 -9.80
CA ARG A 96 3.30 -11.31 -9.05
C ARG A 96 4.04 -10.25 -8.23
N ILE A 97 4.80 -10.70 -7.24
CA ILE A 97 5.75 -9.85 -6.52
C ILE A 97 6.82 -9.36 -7.50
N ILE A 98 7.09 -8.05 -7.50
CA ILE A 98 8.09 -7.37 -8.34
C ILE A 98 9.33 -7.12 -7.51
#